data_AF-A0A1G3L0D5-F1
#
_entry.id   AF-A0A1G3L0D5-F1
#
_cell.length_a   1.000
_cell.length_b   1.000
_cell.length_c   1.000
_cell.angle_alpha   90.00
_cell.angle_beta   90.00
_cell.angle_gamma   90.00
#
_symmetry.space_group_name_H-M   'P 1'
#
loop_
_entity.id
_entity.type
_entity.pdbx_description
1 polymer ?
#
loop_
_entity_poly.entity_id
_entity_poly.type
_entity_poly.pdbx_seq_one_letter_code
_entity_poly.pdbx_strand_id
1 'polypeptide(L)'
;MKTKKNYLFLFFLLFLFINNNKVSSEEKNFVSLINCYFDEKSGFIVISWETIDNPRAFYKIYRLSDPLKGKNFVPLQSSLVKTVDFNVSQTFDRPSETGKYYYFVSVVMDDKENTAILSDQNYTFNPVDFFAASGIVQNIKAKFIPQNSEIWINWEKPAEGEKIKSFKIYRSTQSINENTINIADKVGEIPSDNTVYLDKVNTQGKFFYAVTAVSIYNYENPLVVSGTNSLSKPVSVISLDSKKLPEFYITFPVSIQFRFQPEIQWNALPDTLKHPPLELEKIYPLKEPVVKKEENTEEEKKETLTPEELKKEIDEVNTVFNTRYKKKEYKEFLTDAESLSKKLKSNFVQKKLLFYQAVMYYRLNEKKKAKLMIEEVKADKIFMKYNKKEVLLLERKIQDK
;
A
#
# COMPACT_ATOMS: atom_id res chain seq x y z
N MET A 1 -47.48 -3.36 32.28
CA MET A 1 -47.19 -2.56 31.06
C MET A 1 -46.04 -3.18 30.25
N LYS A 2 -46.12 -4.48 29.88
CA LYS A 2 -44.98 -5.29 29.37
C LYS A 2 -45.30 -6.13 28.10
N THR A 3 -46.33 -5.75 27.34
CA THR A 3 -46.85 -6.57 26.22
C THR A 3 -46.80 -5.92 24.84
N LYS A 4 -46.37 -4.65 24.71
CA LYS A 4 -46.36 -3.94 23.42
C LYS A 4 -45.13 -4.16 22.53
N LYS A 5 -44.03 -4.76 23.02
CA LYS A 5 -42.79 -4.95 22.23
C LYS A 5 -42.78 -6.20 21.33
N ASN A 6 -43.63 -7.20 21.57
CA ASN A 6 -43.60 -8.44 20.78
C ASN A 6 -44.38 -8.36 19.46
N TYR A 7 -45.37 -7.45 19.36
CA TYR A 7 -46.16 -7.29 18.13
C TYR A 7 -45.39 -6.61 17.00
N LEU A 8 -44.47 -5.69 17.31
CA LEU A 8 -43.68 -4.98 16.29
C LEU A 8 -42.66 -5.93 15.61
N PHE A 9 -42.11 -6.88 16.36
CA PHE A 9 -41.17 -7.87 15.84
C PHE A 9 -41.86 -8.94 15.00
N LEU A 10 -43.06 -9.37 15.41
CA LEU A 10 -43.85 -10.31 14.62
C LEU A 10 -44.34 -9.69 13.31
N PHE A 11 -44.71 -8.40 13.32
CA PHE A 11 -45.15 -7.69 12.11
C PHE A 11 -44.01 -7.50 11.12
N PHE A 12 -42.78 -7.25 11.60
CA PHE A 12 -41.60 -7.12 10.74
C PHE A 12 -41.19 -8.47 10.10
N LEU A 13 -41.30 -9.57 10.84
CA LEU A 13 -41.10 -10.93 10.30
C LEU A 13 -42.19 -11.34 9.30
N LEU A 14 -43.45 -10.96 9.54
CA LEU A 14 -44.54 -11.21 8.59
C LEU A 14 -44.37 -10.38 7.30
N PHE A 15 -43.88 -9.14 7.42
CA PHE A 15 -43.61 -8.28 6.25
C PHE A 15 -42.45 -8.81 5.39
N LEU A 16 -41.43 -9.42 6.01
CA LEU A 16 -40.37 -10.12 5.29
C LEU A 16 -40.87 -11.39 4.59
N PHE A 17 -41.83 -12.12 5.18
CA PHE A 17 -42.43 -13.30 4.54
C PHE A 17 -43.44 -12.96 3.44
N ILE A 18 -44.13 -11.82 3.52
CA ILE A 18 -45.10 -11.38 2.51
C ILE A 18 -44.37 -10.80 1.27
N ASN A 19 -43.23 -10.12 1.45
CA ASN A 19 -42.43 -9.66 0.31
C ASN A 19 -41.58 -10.76 -0.37
N ASN A 20 -41.41 -11.92 0.27
CA ASN A 20 -40.75 -13.08 -0.33
C ASN A 20 -41.69 -14.02 -1.10
N ASN A 21 -43.00 -13.72 -1.14
CA ASN A 21 -43.96 -14.55 -1.83
C ASN A 21 -44.53 -13.83 -3.07
N LYS A 22 -44.12 -14.34 -4.25
CA LYS A 22 -44.75 -14.12 -5.57
C LYS A 22 -44.55 -12.76 -6.23
N VAL A 23 -43.30 -12.29 -6.30
CA VAL A 23 -42.89 -11.81 -7.63
C VAL A 23 -42.74 -13.08 -8.46
N SER A 24 -43.60 -13.21 -9.48
CA SER A 24 -43.59 -14.30 -10.45
C SER A 24 -42.15 -14.72 -10.73
N SER A 25 -41.87 -16.01 -10.58
CA SER A 25 -40.61 -16.64 -10.93
C SER A 25 -40.41 -16.59 -12.45
N GLU A 26 -40.32 -15.39 -13.03
CA GLU A 26 -39.57 -15.21 -14.25
C GLU A 26 -38.21 -15.83 -13.96
N GLU A 27 -37.86 -16.86 -14.72
CA GLU A 27 -36.62 -17.62 -14.55
C GLU A 27 -35.46 -16.62 -14.45
N LYS A 28 -34.94 -16.46 -13.23
CA LYS A 28 -33.81 -15.57 -12.98
C LYS A 28 -32.62 -16.14 -13.74
N ASN A 29 -32.37 -15.57 -14.90
CA ASN A 29 -31.34 -16.00 -15.83
C ASN A 29 -30.08 -15.14 -15.73
N PHE A 30 -29.88 -14.46 -14.60
CA PHE A 30 -28.71 -13.62 -14.32
C PHE A 30 -28.28 -13.78 -12.86
N VAL A 31 -26.98 -13.64 -12.59
CA VAL A 31 -26.45 -13.58 -11.21
C VAL A 31 -26.72 -12.21 -10.60
N SER A 32 -26.78 -12.12 -9.28
CA SER A 32 -26.93 -10.84 -8.55
C SER A 32 -25.73 -10.55 -7.67
N LEU A 33 -25.65 -9.31 -7.20
CA LEU A 33 -24.68 -8.87 -6.19
C LEU A 33 -23.22 -9.16 -6.57
N ILE A 34 -22.87 -8.97 -7.85
CA ILE A 34 -21.47 -9.04 -8.26
C ILE A 34 -20.65 -8.05 -7.43
N ASN A 35 -19.56 -8.55 -6.86
CA ASN A 35 -18.60 -7.78 -6.12
C ASN A 35 -17.20 -8.17 -6.57
N CYS A 36 -16.35 -7.17 -6.79
CA CYS A 36 -14.97 -7.40 -7.21
C CYS A 36 -14.03 -6.50 -6.41
N TYR A 37 -12.91 -7.06 -5.97
CA TYR A 37 -11.88 -6.30 -5.29
C TYR A 37 -10.49 -6.91 -5.55
N PHE A 38 -9.47 -6.08 -5.53
CA PHE A 38 -8.09 -6.53 -5.61
C PHE A 38 -7.60 -6.98 -4.23
N ASP A 39 -7.22 -8.24 -4.10
CA ASP A 39 -6.55 -8.76 -2.92
C ASP A 39 -5.04 -8.56 -3.08
N GLU A 40 -4.54 -7.49 -2.47
CA GLU A 40 -3.12 -7.11 -2.50
C GLU A 40 -2.19 -8.21 -1.96
N LYS A 41 -2.66 -9.13 -1.11
CA LYS A 41 -1.80 -10.19 -0.56
C LYS A 41 -1.56 -11.29 -1.57
N SER A 42 -2.62 -11.70 -2.25
CA SER A 42 -2.56 -12.80 -3.22
C SER A 42 -2.18 -12.31 -4.62
N GLY A 43 -2.34 -11.02 -4.91
CA GLY A 43 -2.10 -10.46 -6.24
C GLY A 43 -3.18 -10.85 -7.26
N PHE A 44 -4.38 -11.19 -6.78
CA PHE A 44 -5.52 -11.54 -7.62
C PHE A 44 -6.67 -10.55 -7.41
N ILE A 45 -7.48 -10.39 -8.44
CA ILE A 45 -8.81 -9.81 -8.33
C ILE A 45 -9.75 -10.93 -7.94
N VAL A 46 -10.42 -10.75 -6.82
CA VAL A 46 -11.46 -11.64 -6.33
C VAL A 46 -12.78 -11.19 -6.93
N ILE A 47 -13.49 -12.12 -7.58
CA ILE A 47 -14.79 -11.87 -8.23
C ILE A 47 -15.79 -12.79 -7.56
N SER A 48 -16.84 -12.24 -6.97
CA SER A 48 -17.88 -13.00 -6.28
C SER A 48 -19.28 -12.55 -6.68
N TRP A 49 -20.25 -13.45 -6.66
CA TRP A 49 -21.65 -13.17 -7.00
C TRP A 49 -22.59 -14.13 -6.26
N GLU A 50 -23.89 -13.83 -6.30
CA GLU A 50 -24.95 -14.72 -5.83
C GLU A 50 -25.38 -15.67 -6.96
N THR A 51 -25.30 -16.97 -6.71
CA THR A 51 -25.61 -18.02 -7.68
C THR A 51 -27.11 -18.12 -7.95
N ILE A 52 -27.47 -18.72 -9.08
CA ILE A 52 -28.85 -19.15 -9.35
C ILE A 52 -29.02 -20.63 -8.98
N ASP A 53 -30.20 -20.99 -8.51
CA ASP A 53 -30.54 -22.38 -8.16
C ASP A 53 -31.02 -23.14 -9.41
N ASN A 54 -30.12 -23.34 -10.37
CA ASN A 54 -30.38 -24.12 -11.57
C ASN A 54 -29.18 -25.00 -11.92
N PRO A 55 -29.27 -26.34 -11.80
CA PRO A 55 -28.15 -27.23 -12.05
C PRO A 55 -27.76 -27.36 -13.53
N ARG A 56 -28.57 -26.84 -14.46
CA ARG A 56 -28.26 -26.78 -15.89
C ARG A 56 -27.46 -25.53 -16.26
N ALA A 57 -27.26 -24.61 -15.32
CA ALA A 57 -26.54 -23.39 -15.56
C ALA A 57 -25.02 -23.57 -15.44
N PHE A 58 -24.28 -22.69 -16.11
CA PHE A 58 -22.89 -22.41 -15.80
C PHE A 58 -22.62 -20.92 -16.01
N TYR A 59 -21.56 -20.41 -15.39
CA TYR A 59 -21.21 -19.00 -15.44
C TYR A 59 -20.00 -18.78 -16.34
N LYS A 60 -20.05 -17.74 -17.18
CA LYS A 60 -18.87 -17.22 -17.86
C LYS A 60 -18.51 -15.85 -17.28
N ILE A 61 -17.26 -15.70 -16.91
CA ILE A 61 -16.73 -14.47 -16.31
C ILE A 61 -15.90 -13.76 -17.36
N TYR A 62 -16.20 -12.49 -17.60
CA TYR A 62 -15.55 -11.64 -18.58
C TYR A 62 -14.88 -10.46 -17.90
N ARG A 63 -13.71 -10.07 -18.43
CA ARG A 63 -12.96 -8.87 -18.04
C ARG A 63 -13.00 -7.84 -19.16
N LEU A 64 -13.21 -6.57 -18.79
CA LEU A 64 -13.15 -5.43 -19.69
C LEU A 64 -12.14 -4.40 -19.20
N SER A 65 -11.41 -3.77 -20.13
CA SER A 65 -10.50 -2.64 -19.86
C SER A 65 -11.22 -1.30 -19.76
N ASP A 66 -12.42 -1.22 -20.32
CA ASP A 66 -13.21 -0.01 -20.45
C ASP A 66 -14.65 -0.25 -19.98
N PRO A 67 -15.32 0.79 -19.45
CA PRO A 67 -16.72 0.66 -19.06
C PRO A 67 -17.59 0.41 -20.30
N LEU A 68 -18.58 -0.46 -20.17
CA LEU A 68 -19.56 -0.72 -21.22
C LEU A 68 -20.34 0.56 -21.54
N LYS A 69 -20.25 1.02 -22.79
CA LYS A 69 -21.02 2.16 -23.31
C LYS A 69 -22.21 1.63 -24.11
N GLY A 70 -23.42 1.76 -23.58
CA GLY A 70 -24.66 1.37 -24.26
C GLY A 70 -24.97 -0.14 -24.20
N LYS A 71 -25.88 -0.60 -25.09
CA LYS A 71 -26.33 -2.01 -25.16
C LYS A 71 -25.36 -2.92 -25.95
N ASN A 72 -24.09 -2.54 -26.05
CA ASN A 72 -23.12 -3.29 -26.83
C ASN A 72 -22.86 -4.68 -26.22
N PHE A 73 -22.69 -5.68 -27.10
CA PHE A 73 -22.58 -7.09 -26.74
C PHE A 73 -21.24 -7.36 -26.03
N VAL A 74 -21.29 -7.76 -24.76
CA VAL A 74 -20.12 -7.93 -23.89
C VAL A 74 -19.03 -8.86 -24.47
N PRO A 75 -19.36 -10.03 -25.08
CA PRO A 75 -18.34 -10.93 -25.62
C PRO A 75 -17.42 -10.33 -26.71
N LEU A 76 -17.81 -9.26 -27.39
CA LEU A 76 -16.98 -8.64 -28.44
C LEU A 76 -15.93 -7.65 -27.90
N GLN A 77 -16.12 -7.16 -26.68
CA GLN A 77 -15.28 -6.12 -26.07
C GLN A 77 -14.54 -6.62 -24.81
N SER A 78 -14.62 -7.92 -24.54
CA SER A 78 -14.13 -8.50 -23.30
C SER A 78 -13.24 -9.70 -23.54
N SER A 79 -12.38 -9.99 -22.55
CA SER A 79 -11.64 -11.23 -22.48
C SER A 79 -12.41 -12.21 -21.58
N LEU A 80 -12.67 -13.43 -22.07
CA LEU A 80 -13.19 -14.51 -21.24
C LEU A 80 -12.11 -14.91 -20.22
N VAL A 81 -12.41 -14.71 -18.93
CA VAL A 81 -11.53 -15.06 -17.82
C VAL A 81 -11.66 -16.54 -17.50
N LYS A 82 -12.90 -17.01 -17.28
CA LYS A 82 -13.16 -18.38 -16.84
C LYS A 82 -14.62 -18.80 -17.10
N THR A 83 -14.82 -20.10 -17.24
CA THR A 83 -16.14 -20.76 -17.18
C THR A 83 -16.19 -21.63 -15.93
N VAL A 84 -17.25 -21.56 -15.14
CA VAL A 84 -17.42 -22.31 -13.88
C VAL A 84 -18.85 -22.83 -13.73
N ASP A 85 -19.04 -23.91 -12.96
CA ASP A 85 -20.36 -24.53 -12.74
C ASP A 85 -21.31 -23.67 -11.90
N PHE A 86 -22.62 -23.98 -11.94
CA PHE A 86 -23.68 -23.21 -11.26
C PHE A 86 -23.51 -23.04 -9.74
N ASN A 87 -22.80 -23.96 -9.08
CA ASN A 87 -22.58 -23.95 -7.64
C ASN A 87 -21.36 -23.11 -7.21
N VAL A 88 -20.63 -22.52 -8.16
CA VAL A 88 -19.49 -21.64 -7.89
C VAL A 88 -19.98 -20.20 -7.76
N SER A 89 -19.72 -19.59 -6.61
CA SER A 89 -20.08 -18.19 -6.30
C SER A 89 -18.89 -17.22 -6.32
N GLN A 90 -17.69 -17.72 -6.59
CA GLN A 90 -16.46 -16.95 -6.55
C GLN A 90 -15.41 -17.49 -7.52
N THR A 91 -14.63 -16.60 -8.14
CA THR A 91 -13.44 -16.94 -8.92
C THR A 91 -12.35 -15.88 -8.73
N PHE A 92 -11.19 -16.13 -9.34
CA PHE A 92 -10.02 -15.25 -9.29
C PHE A 92 -9.57 -14.90 -10.70
N ASP A 93 -9.09 -13.69 -10.86
CA ASP A 93 -8.46 -13.21 -12.07
C ASP A 93 -7.13 -12.53 -11.77
N ARG A 94 -6.20 -12.59 -12.73
CA ARG A 94 -4.91 -11.91 -12.68
C ARG A 94 -4.62 -11.31 -14.05
N PRO A 95 -5.01 -10.04 -14.28
CA PRO A 95 -4.60 -9.31 -15.46
C PRO A 95 -3.07 -9.29 -15.60
N SER A 96 -2.59 -9.26 -16.84
CA SER A 96 -1.15 -9.16 -17.13
C SER A 96 -0.59 -7.76 -16.92
N GLU A 97 -1.45 -6.74 -16.95
CA GLU A 97 -1.07 -5.33 -16.92
C GLU A 97 -1.71 -4.61 -15.74
N THR A 98 -1.05 -3.57 -15.26
CA THR A 98 -1.67 -2.66 -14.28
C THR A 98 -2.77 -1.86 -14.98
N GLY A 99 -3.94 -1.76 -14.36
CA GLY A 99 -5.06 -1.07 -14.99
C GLY A 99 -6.32 -1.02 -14.13
N LYS A 100 -7.38 -0.53 -14.76
CA LYS A 100 -8.73 -0.52 -14.21
C LYS A 100 -9.55 -1.56 -14.96
N TYR A 101 -10.16 -2.49 -14.23
CA TYR A 101 -10.88 -3.58 -14.86
C TYR A 101 -12.31 -3.66 -14.38
N TYR A 102 -13.21 -3.93 -15.33
CA TYR A 102 -14.62 -4.21 -15.07
C TYR A 102 -14.88 -5.70 -15.28
N TYR A 103 -15.85 -6.22 -14.56
CA TYR A 103 -16.22 -7.63 -14.62
C TYR A 103 -17.69 -7.79 -14.95
N PHE A 104 -17.97 -8.80 -15.76
CA PHE A 104 -19.31 -9.24 -16.12
C PHE A 104 -19.41 -10.76 -15.94
N VAL A 105 -20.50 -11.21 -15.31
CA VAL A 105 -20.77 -12.64 -15.10
C VAL A 105 -22.05 -12.98 -15.85
N SER A 106 -21.93 -13.70 -16.96
CA SER A 106 -23.08 -14.19 -17.71
C SER A 106 -23.51 -15.56 -17.19
N VAL A 107 -24.79 -15.86 -17.37
CA VAL A 107 -25.36 -17.18 -17.12
C VAL A 107 -25.62 -17.84 -18.46
N VAL A 108 -25.15 -19.07 -18.63
CA VAL A 108 -25.49 -19.90 -19.78
C VAL A 108 -26.40 -21.02 -19.32
N MET A 109 -27.55 -21.18 -19.98
CA MET A 109 -28.51 -22.25 -19.76
C MET A 109 -28.97 -22.75 -21.12
N ASP A 110 -28.97 -24.07 -21.33
CA ASP A 110 -29.45 -24.71 -22.56
C ASP A 110 -28.81 -24.11 -23.82
N ASP A 111 -27.49 -23.96 -23.78
CA ASP A 111 -26.65 -23.37 -24.83
C ASP A 111 -26.98 -21.91 -25.19
N LYS A 112 -27.81 -21.23 -24.38
CA LYS A 112 -28.15 -19.82 -24.52
C LYS A 112 -27.50 -19.01 -23.41
N GLU A 113 -26.68 -18.05 -23.81
CA GLU A 113 -26.01 -17.13 -22.91
C GLU A 113 -26.84 -15.86 -22.70
N ASN A 114 -27.18 -15.56 -21.44
CA ASN A 114 -27.79 -14.28 -21.09
C ASN A 114 -26.73 -13.18 -21.05
N THR A 115 -26.84 -12.23 -21.98
CA THR A 115 -25.92 -11.10 -22.12
C THR A 115 -26.54 -9.78 -21.65
N ALA A 116 -27.69 -9.81 -20.99
CA ALA A 116 -28.31 -8.64 -20.39
C ALA A 116 -27.37 -8.04 -19.32
N ILE A 117 -27.06 -6.75 -19.46
CA ILE A 117 -26.19 -6.04 -18.53
C ILE A 117 -27.07 -5.35 -17.48
N LEU A 118 -26.88 -5.74 -16.23
CA LEU A 118 -27.53 -5.15 -15.07
C LEU A 118 -26.43 -4.65 -14.12
N SER A 119 -26.29 -3.32 -14.05
CA SER A 119 -25.27 -2.68 -13.21
C SER A 119 -25.43 -3.09 -11.74
N ASP A 120 -24.31 -3.46 -11.12
CA ASP A 120 -24.17 -3.96 -9.75
C ASP A 120 -24.96 -5.25 -9.45
N GLN A 121 -25.48 -5.92 -10.49
CA GLN A 121 -26.07 -7.26 -10.38
C GLN A 121 -25.14 -8.30 -10.99
N ASN A 122 -24.89 -8.20 -12.29
CA ASN A 122 -24.01 -9.10 -13.02
C ASN A 122 -22.87 -8.35 -13.74
N TYR A 123 -22.80 -7.03 -13.60
CA TYR A 123 -21.74 -6.17 -14.10
C TYR A 123 -21.25 -5.20 -13.03
N THR A 124 -19.94 -5.06 -12.83
CA THR A 124 -19.39 -4.05 -11.91
C THR A 124 -19.51 -2.66 -12.52
N PHE A 125 -20.25 -1.74 -11.90
CA PHE A 125 -20.32 -0.36 -12.39
C PHE A 125 -19.00 0.41 -12.18
N ASN A 126 -18.36 0.18 -11.03
CA ASN A 126 -17.05 0.75 -10.71
C ASN A 126 -15.94 -0.24 -11.07
N PRO A 127 -14.82 0.22 -11.66
CA PRO A 127 -13.72 -0.66 -11.94
C PRO A 127 -12.99 -1.06 -10.65
N VAL A 128 -12.32 -2.21 -10.72
CA VAL A 128 -11.30 -2.62 -9.77
C VAL A 128 -9.95 -2.11 -10.26
N ASP A 129 -9.26 -1.32 -9.44
CA ASP A 129 -7.87 -0.97 -9.69
C ASP A 129 -7.00 -2.21 -9.42
N PHE A 130 -6.23 -2.62 -10.42
CA PHE A 130 -5.30 -3.75 -10.33
C PHE A 130 -3.88 -3.30 -10.59
N PHE A 131 -2.98 -3.76 -9.73
CA PHE A 131 -1.57 -3.47 -9.81
C PHE A 131 -0.83 -4.76 -10.13
N ALA A 132 -0.40 -4.89 -11.39
CA ALA A 132 0.42 -6.02 -11.79
C ALA A 132 1.68 -6.07 -10.92
N ALA A 133 2.09 -7.30 -10.60
CA ALA A 133 3.40 -7.52 -10.01
C ALA A 133 4.46 -6.85 -10.89
N SER A 134 5.51 -6.28 -10.29
CA SER A 134 6.68 -5.96 -11.10
C SER A 134 7.23 -7.26 -11.69
N GLY A 135 7.92 -7.20 -12.78
CA GLY A 135 8.44 -8.36 -13.47
C GLY A 135 9.63 -8.93 -12.73
N ILE A 136 10.12 -10.03 -13.25
CA ILE A 136 11.26 -10.73 -12.66
C ILE A 136 12.53 -10.07 -13.22
N VAL A 137 13.42 -9.61 -12.34
CA VAL A 137 14.76 -9.17 -12.76
C VAL A 137 15.50 -10.32 -13.43
N GLN A 138 16.38 -10.02 -14.37
CA GLN A 138 17.05 -11.04 -15.17
C GLN A 138 18.53 -11.12 -14.83
N ASN A 139 19.15 -12.25 -15.17
CA ASN A 139 20.61 -12.40 -15.23
C ASN A 139 21.37 -11.96 -13.96
N ILE A 140 20.85 -12.29 -12.77
CA ILE A 140 21.54 -11.99 -11.52
C ILE A 140 22.93 -12.63 -11.49
N LYS A 141 23.93 -11.82 -11.16
CA LYS A 141 25.33 -12.21 -11.01
C LYS A 141 25.84 -11.68 -9.68
N ALA A 142 26.69 -12.46 -9.03
CA ALA A 142 27.35 -12.03 -7.80
C ALA A 142 28.81 -12.49 -7.77
N LYS A 143 29.68 -11.65 -7.20
CA LYS A 143 31.11 -11.90 -7.07
C LYS A 143 31.64 -11.33 -5.76
N PHE A 144 32.39 -12.15 -5.01
CA PHE A 144 33.08 -11.67 -3.82
C PHE A 144 34.29 -10.81 -4.21
N ILE A 145 34.45 -9.68 -3.51
CA ILE A 145 35.56 -8.73 -3.60
C ILE A 145 36.31 -8.82 -2.26
N PRO A 146 37.39 -9.63 -2.22
CA PRO A 146 38.09 -9.94 -0.98
C PRO A 146 38.70 -8.71 -0.28
N GLN A 147 39.15 -7.71 -1.05
CA GLN A 147 39.83 -6.53 -0.53
C GLN A 147 38.97 -5.71 0.45
N ASN A 148 37.66 -5.71 0.23
CA ASN A 148 36.71 -4.92 1.02
C ASN A 148 35.77 -5.78 1.87
N SER A 149 35.88 -7.11 1.79
CA SER A 149 34.90 -8.05 2.34
C SER A 149 33.48 -7.74 1.85
N GLU A 150 33.33 -7.52 0.55
CA GLU A 150 32.07 -7.15 -0.08
C GLU A 150 31.66 -8.16 -1.15
N ILE A 151 30.36 -8.37 -1.33
CA ILE A 151 29.82 -9.10 -2.49
C ILE A 151 29.18 -8.08 -3.43
N TRP A 152 29.73 -8.00 -4.63
CA TRP A 152 29.16 -7.24 -5.73
C TRP A 152 28.06 -8.04 -6.39
N ILE A 153 26.87 -7.46 -6.47
CA ILE A 153 25.66 -8.05 -7.03
C ILE A 153 25.20 -7.15 -8.18
N ASN A 154 24.90 -7.73 -9.32
CA ASN A 154 24.38 -7.03 -10.50
C ASN A 154 23.28 -7.85 -11.16
N TRP A 155 22.31 -7.17 -11.76
CA TRP A 155 21.19 -7.79 -12.48
C TRP A 155 20.76 -6.93 -13.67
N GLU A 156 19.86 -7.45 -14.48
CA GLU A 156 19.16 -6.72 -15.52
C GLU A 156 17.73 -6.41 -15.07
N LYS A 157 17.20 -5.26 -15.47
CA LYS A 157 15.81 -4.88 -15.16
C LYS A 157 14.85 -5.90 -15.81
N PRO A 158 13.63 -6.06 -15.27
CA PRO A 158 12.56 -6.78 -15.96
C PRO A 158 12.32 -6.25 -17.37
N ALA A 159 11.71 -7.07 -18.23
CA ALA A 159 11.35 -6.69 -19.59
C ALA A 159 10.49 -5.41 -19.62
N GLU A 160 10.57 -4.65 -20.72
CA GLU A 160 9.93 -3.34 -20.85
C GLU A 160 8.42 -3.37 -20.57
N GLY A 161 7.91 -2.30 -19.94
CA GLY A 161 6.47 -2.08 -19.69
C GLY A 161 6.09 -1.80 -18.25
N GLU A 162 6.95 -2.13 -17.28
CA GLU A 162 6.61 -2.05 -15.87
C GLU A 162 7.29 -0.87 -15.16
N LYS A 163 6.50 -0.14 -14.37
CA LYS A 163 7.01 0.97 -13.56
C LYS A 163 7.54 0.44 -12.23
N ILE A 164 8.86 0.33 -12.14
CA ILE A 164 9.58 -0.13 -10.96
C ILE A 164 9.99 1.07 -10.10
N LYS A 165 9.76 0.97 -8.80
CA LYS A 165 10.16 1.94 -7.78
C LYS A 165 11.53 1.62 -7.20
N SER A 166 11.73 0.37 -6.80
CA SER A 166 12.94 -0.07 -6.12
C SER A 166 13.20 -1.55 -6.38
N PHE A 167 14.42 -1.97 -6.08
CA PHE A 167 14.80 -3.38 -6.01
C PHE A 167 15.12 -3.73 -4.57
N LYS A 168 14.60 -4.86 -4.08
CA LYS A 168 14.99 -5.42 -2.78
C LYS A 168 15.99 -6.55 -3.00
N ILE A 169 17.01 -6.58 -2.15
CA ILE A 169 18.09 -7.56 -2.22
C ILE A 169 18.02 -8.42 -0.96
N TYR A 170 17.99 -9.73 -1.16
CA TYR A 170 17.92 -10.75 -0.13
C TYR A 170 19.18 -11.59 -0.10
N ARG A 171 19.60 -11.99 1.10
CA ARG A 171 20.74 -12.88 1.35
C ARG A 171 20.30 -14.06 2.22
N SER A 172 20.85 -15.24 1.95
CA SER A 172 20.66 -16.42 2.79
C SER A 172 21.89 -17.32 2.74
N THR A 173 22.08 -18.15 3.77
CA THR A 173 23.08 -19.24 3.76
C THR A 173 22.55 -20.50 3.06
N GLN A 174 21.28 -20.51 2.69
CA GLN A 174 20.59 -21.57 1.94
C GLN A 174 20.06 -21.03 0.61
N SER A 175 19.77 -21.93 -0.34
CA SER A 175 19.21 -21.54 -1.64
C SER A 175 17.89 -20.78 -1.47
N ILE A 176 17.75 -19.65 -2.18
CA ILE A 176 16.54 -18.82 -2.13
C ILE A 176 15.60 -19.22 -3.28
N ASN A 177 14.36 -19.57 -2.93
CA ASN A 177 13.25 -19.87 -3.82
C ASN A 177 11.95 -19.23 -3.30
N GLU A 178 10.82 -19.45 -3.96
CA GLU A 178 9.51 -18.87 -3.61
C GLU A 178 9.09 -19.15 -2.16
N ASN A 179 9.46 -20.31 -1.60
CA ASN A 179 9.11 -20.69 -0.24
C ASN A 179 10.10 -20.17 0.81
N THR A 180 11.35 -19.86 0.41
CA THR A 180 12.42 -19.47 1.34
C THR A 180 12.78 -17.99 1.31
N ILE A 181 12.23 -17.20 0.37
CA ILE A 181 12.48 -15.75 0.33
C ILE A 181 12.00 -15.03 1.59
N ASN A 182 10.90 -15.48 2.19
CA ASN A 182 10.34 -14.86 3.41
C ASN A 182 11.20 -15.08 4.67
N ILE A 183 12.13 -16.04 4.65
CA ILE A 183 13.08 -16.30 5.73
C ILE A 183 14.50 -15.82 5.39
N ALA A 184 14.71 -15.26 4.20
CA ALA A 184 15.98 -14.67 3.80
C ALA A 184 16.13 -13.26 4.39
N ASP A 185 17.37 -12.86 4.68
CA ASP A 185 17.65 -11.54 5.22
C ASP A 185 17.55 -10.49 4.11
N LYS A 186 16.68 -9.49 4.29
CA LYS A 186 16.67 -8.32 3.41
C LYS A 186 17.88 -7.44 3.71
N VAL A 187 18.94 -7.56 2.90
CA VAL A 187 20.20 -6.84 3.10
C VAL A 187 20.19 -5.44 2.51
N GLY A 188 19.29 -5.15 1.56
CA GLY A 188 19.24 -3.83 0.92
C GLY A 188 17.95 -3.56 0.16
N GLU A 189 17.72 -2.28 -0.12
CA GLU A 189 16.70 -1.80 -1.03
C GLU A 189 17.24 -0.56 -1.74
N ILE A 190 17.28 -0.58 -3.08
CA ILE A 190 17.86 0.51 -3.89
C ILE A 190 16.85 1.04 -4.92
N PRO A 191 16.95 2.33 -5.33
CA PRO A 191 16.09 2.90 -6.37
C PRO A 191 16.19 2.14 -7.69
N SER A 192 15.11 2.15 -8.48
CA SER A 192 15.00 1.42 -9.75
C SER A 192 15.98 1.85 -10.85
N ASP A 193 16.66 2.99 -10.69
CA ASP A 193 17.73 3.44 -11.59
C ASP A 193 19.05 2.69 -11.39
N ASN A 194 19.20 1.98 -10.27
CA ASN A 194 20.39 1.21 -9.95
C ASN A 194 20.15 -0.28 -10.18
N THR A 195 21.10 -0.96 -10.83
CA THR A 195 21.08 -2.42 -11.02
C THR A 195 22.27 -3.11 -10.37
N VAL A 196 22.97 -2.39 -9.48
CA VAL A 196 24.18 -2.85 -8.79
C VAL A 196 24.02 -2.61 -7.30
N TYR A 197 24.42 -3.59 -6.49
CA TYR A 197 24.46 -3.50 -5.03
C TYR A 197 25.77 -4.08 -4.49
N LEU A 198 26.32 -3.45 -3.44
CA LEU A 198 27.49 -3.94 -2.70
C LEU A 198 27.04 -4.36 -1.31
N ASP A 199 27.08 -5.67 -1.04
CA ASP A 199 26.74 -6.21 0.28
C ASP A 199 28.00 -6.44 1.11
N LYS A 200 28.08 -5.83 2.29
CA LYS A 200 29.19 -6.02 3.23
C LYS A 200 28.98 -7.30 4.02
N VAL A 201 29.96 -8.21 3.93
CA VAL A 201 29.93 -9.52 4.58
C VAL A 201 31.04 -9.62 5.63
N ASN A 202 30.63 -9.75 6.89
CA ASN A 202 31.57 -9.85 8.01
C ASN A 202 31.88 -11.30 8.41
N THR A 203 31.23 -12.27 7.77
CA THR A 203 31.35 -13.68 8.09
C THR A 203 31.75 -14.48 6.86
N GLN A 204 32.58 -15.49 7.09
CA GLN A 204 32.91 -16.49 6.08
C GLN A 204 31.72 -17.41 5.85
N GLY A 205 31.60 -17.96 4.65
CA GLY A 205 30.55 -18.92 4.34
C GLY A 205 30.15 -18.94 2.88
N LYS A 206 29.00 -19.56 2.61
CA LYS A 206 28.37 -19.61 1.29
C LYS A 206 27.08 -18.81 1.37
N PHE A 207 26.94 -17.83 0.48
CA PHE A 207 25.78 -16.96 0.45
C PHE A 207 25.05 -17.07 -0.88
N PHE A 208 23.74 -17.24 -0.81
CA PHE A 208 22.82 -17.10 -1.92
C PHE A 208 22.18 -15.72 -1.88
N TYR A 209 21.88 -15.19 -3.05
CA TYR A 209 21.24 -13.89 -3.21
C TYR A 209 20.04 -14.00 -4.12
N ALA A 210 19.03 -13.19 -3.82
CA ALA A 210 17.90 -12.96 -4.70
C ALA A 210 17.61 -11.46 -4.78
N VAL A 211 17.06 -11.03 -5.92
CA VAL A 211 16.65 -9.65 -6.14
C VAL A 211 15.20 -9.66 -6.63
N THR A 212 14.35 -8.85 -6.01
CA THR A 212 12.95 -8.67 -6.42
C THR A 212 12.71 -7.22 -6.80
N ALA A 213 11.81 -7.02 -7.75
CA ALA A 213 11.37 -5.68 -8.14
C ALA A 213 10.13 -5.27 -7.33
N VAL A 214 10.09 -4.00 -6.96
CA VAL A 214 8.97 -3.36 -6.26
C VAL A 214 8.35 -2.33 -7.18
N SER A 215 7.04 -2.39 -7.38
CA SER A 215 6.33 -1.48 -8.27
C SER A 215 6.21 -0.09 -7.65
N ILE A 216 5.83 0.91 -8.46
CA ILE A 216 5.45 2.26 -7.97
C ILE A 216 4.29 2.24 -6.97
N TYR A 217 3.53 1.16 -6.91
CA TYR A 217 2.45 0.95 -5.96
C TYR A 217 2.90 0.23 -4.67
N ASN A 218 4.21 -0.01 -4.51
CA ASN A 218 4.83 -0.78 -3.42
C ASN A 218 4.47 -2.27 -3.41
N TYR A 219 4.07 -2.82 -4.55
CA TYR A 219 3.88 -4.26 -4.68
C TYR A 219 5.18 -4.93 -5.12
N GLU A 220 5.66 -5.87 -4.32
CA GLU A 220 6.85 -6.67 -4.62
C GLU A 220 6.46 -7.95 -5.35
N ASN A 221 7.22 -8.32 -6.39
CA ASN A 221 7.03 -9.63 -7.01
C ASN A 221 7.62 -10.75 -6.13
N PRO A 222 6.78 -11.66 -5.59
CA PRO A 222 7.27 -12.75 -4.73
C PRO A 222 7.93 -13.89 -5.52
N LEU A 223 7.82 -13.90 -6.86
CA LEU A 223 8.30 -15.00 -7.67
C LEU A 223 9.84 -15.01 -7.73
N VAL A 224 10.42 -16.12 -7.29
CA VAL A 224 11.86 -16.34 -7.29
C VAL A 224 12.21 -17.54 -8.16
N VAL A 225 12.95 -17.28 -9.23
CA VAL A 225 13.41 -18.26 -10.21
C VAL A 225 14.93 -18.38 -10.15
N SER A 226 15.40 -19.57 -9.79
CA SER A 226 16.83 -19.88 -9.70
C SER A 226 17.54 -19.69 -11.04
N GLY A 227 18.70 -19.02 -11.02
CA GLY A 227 19.47 -18.61 -12.19
C GLY A 227 18.96 -17.36 -12.90
N THR A 228 17.80 -16.83 -12.53
CA THR A 228 17.20 -15.63 -13.16
C THR A 228 17.30 -14.43 -12.22
N ASN A 229 16.52 -14.44 -11.14
CA ASN A 229 16.56 -13.43 -10.08
C ASN A 229 17.03 -13.97 -8.74
N SER A 230 17.45 -15.23 -8.69
CA SER A 230 18.16 -15.84 -7.56
C SER A 230 19.39 -16.59 -8.05
N LEU A 231 20.46 -16.61 -7.26
CA LEU A 231 21.66 -17.36 -7.61
C LEU A 231 21.41 -18.87 -7.54
N SER A 232 21.76 -19.59 -8.60
CA SER A 232 21.73 -21.07 -8.61
C SER A 232 22.93 -21.70 -7.91
N LYS A 233 24.00 -20.93 -7.70
CA LYS A 233 25.21 -21.35 -6.98
C LYS A 233 25.59 -20.26 -5.97
N PRO A 234 26.01 -20.62 -4.75
CA PRO A 234 26.36 -19.62 -3.75
C PRO A 234 27.68 -18.92 -4.09
N VAL A 235 27.84 -17.71 -3.57
CA VAL A 235 29.12 -17.00 -3.51
C VAL A 235 29.85 -17.45 -2.24
N SER A 236 31.05 -17.99 -2.39
CA SER A 236 31.92 -18.37 -1.28
C SER A 236 32.71 -17.15 -0.79
N VAL A 237 32.55 -16.82 0.49
CA VAL A 237 33.33 -15.81 1.21
C VAL A 237 34.35 -16.54 2.06
N ILE A 238 35.62 -16.38 1.71
CA ILE A 238 36.76 -16.90 2.45
C ILE A 238 37.43 -15.73 3.18
N SER A 239 37.87 -15.94 4.42
CA SER A 239 38.72 -14.94 5.06
C SER A 239 40.07 -14.96 4.37
N LEU A 240 40.47 -13.80 3.88
CA LEU A 240 41.87 -13.58 3.59
C LEU A 240 42.59 -13.50 4.92
N ASP A 241 43.27 -14.59 5.27
CA ASP A 241 44.25 -14.56 6.35
C ASP A 241 45.27 -13.48 5.96
N SER A 242 45.31 -12.37 6.71
CA SER A 242 45.95 -11.10 6.33
C SER A 242 47.47 -11.22 6.10
N LYS A 243 48.04 -12.40 6.33
CA LYS A 243 49.47 -12.71 6.18
C LYS A 243 49.90 -13.24 4.81
N LYS A 244 48.99 -13.54 3.87
CA LYS A 244 49.35 -14.14 2.56
C LYS A 244 48.55 -13.60 1.38
N LEU A 245 48.52 -12.28 1.18
CA LEU A 245 48.04 -11.71 -0.09
C LEU A 245 49.22 -11.51 -1.05
N PRO A 246 49.34 -12.29 -2.15
CA PRO A 246 50.22 -11.90 -3.23
C PRO A 246 49.67 -10.60 -3.86
N GLU A 247 50.55 -9.63 -4.09
CA GLU A 247 50.24 -8.37 -4.79
C GLU A 247 49.86 -8.63 -6.25
N PHE A 248 48.65 -9.18 -6.49
CA PHE A 248 48.07 -9.23 -7.82
C PHE A 248 47.15 -8.04 -7.99
N TYR A 249 47.62 -7.05 -8.76
CA TYR A 249 46.81 -5.96 -9.27
C TYR A 249 45.68 -6.55 -10.13
N ILE A 250 44.45 -6.51 -9.63
CA ILE A 250 43.27 -6.76 -10.45
C ILE A 250 43.10 -5.53 -11.34
N THR A 251 43.60 -5.60 -12.58
CA THR A 251 43.20 -4.65 -13.62
C THR A 251 41.72 -4.88 -13.92
N PHE A 252 40.86 -4.02 -13.38
CA PHE A 252 39.46 -3.96 -13.80
C PHE A 252 39.41 -3.37 -15.22
N PRO A 253 38.85 -4.07 -16.22
CA PRO A 253 38.65 -3.49 -17.54
C PRO A 253 37.35 -2.67 -17.54
N VAL A 254 37.21 -1.66 -16.68
CA VAL A 254 36.12 -0.67 -16.81
C VAL A 254 36.55 0.64 -16.15
N SER A 255 36.82 1.65 -16.97
CA SER A 255 36.73 3.05 -16.57
C SER A 255 35.26 3.35 -16.26
N ILE A 256 34.83 3.16 -15.01
CA ILE A 256 33.57 3.73 -14.52
C ILE A 256 33.81 5.23 -14.42
N GLN A 257 33.62 5.93 -15.54
CA GLN A 257 33.41 7.38 -15.49
C GLN A 257 32.08 7.60 -14.79
N PHE A 258 32.13 7.91 -13.50
CA PHE A 258 31.07 8.68 -12.88
C PHE A 258 30.99 10.01 -13.64
N ARG A 259 30.09 10.13 -14.62
CA ARG A 259 29.56 11.43 -14.99
C ARG A 259 28.78 11.93 -13.78
N PHE A 260 29.48 12.55 -12.84
CA PHE A 260 28.90 13.72 -12.21
C PHE A 260 28.58 14.68 -13.35
N GLN A 261 27.31 15.04 -13.53
CA GLN A 261 27.00 16.28 -14.21
C GLN A 261 27.16 17.40 -13.17
N PRO A 262 28.28 18.14 -13.13
CA PRO A 262 28.19 19.51 -12.67
C PRO A 262 27.62 20.37 -13.82
N GLU A 263 27.04 21.50 -13.44
CA GLU A 263 26.50 22.56 -14.32
C GLU A 263 25.05 22.37 -14.79
N ILE A 264 24.15 22.67 -13.86
CA ILE A 264 22.95 23.44 -14.22
C ILE A 264 23.45 24.77 -14.78
N GLN A 265 23.34 24.98 -16.08
CA GLN A 265 23.56 26.28 -16.70
C GLN A 265 22.42 27.22 -16.27
N TRP A 266 22.76 28.26 -15.53
CA TRP A 266 21.83 29.29 -15.01
C TRP A 266 21.33 30.30 -16.07
N ASN A 267 21.38 29.96 -17.35
CA ASN A 267 21.09 30.90 -18.43
C ASN A 267 19.72 30.60 -19.09
N ALA A 268 18.65 30.61 -18.30
CA ALA A 268 17.28 30.71 -18.79
C ALA A 268 16.29 31.07 -17.66
N LEU A 269 16.45 32.26 -17.08
CA LEU A 269 15.40 32.90 -16.29
C LEU A 269 15.00 34.21 -16.99
N PRO A 270 13.70 34.48 -17.22
CA PRO A 270 13.25 35.71 -17.85
C PRO A 270 13.60 36.94 -17.00
N ASP A 271 13.97 38.04 -17.66
CA ASP A 271 14.43 39.33 -17.09
C ASP A 271 13.43 40.03 -16.14
N THR A 272 12.27 39.45 -15.88
CA THR A 272 11.18 40.04 -15.10
C THR A 272 11.38 40.05 -13.58
N LEU A 273 12.56 39.64 -13.07
CA LEU A 273 12.88 39.64 -11.64
C LEU A 273 14.00 40.60 -11.24
N LYS A 274 14.38 41.55 -12.11
CA LYS A 274 15.41 42.56 -11.84
C LYS A 274 14.89 43.91 -11.33
N HIS A 275 13.94 43.93 -10.38
CA HIS A 275 13.71 45.14 -9.57
C HIS A 275 13.28 44.77 -8.15
N PRO A 276 13.90 45.34 -7.10
CA PRO A 276 13.39 45.23 -5.74
C PRO A 276 12.21 46.21 -5.56
N PRO A 277 11.12 45.84 -4.85
CA PRO A 277 10.18 46.85 -4.39
C PRO A 277 10.77 47.60 -3.19
N LEU A 278 10.67 48.92 -3.28
CA LEU A 278 10.86 49.87 -2.19
C LEU A 278 9.96 49.55 -0.98
N GLU A 279 10.52 49.83 0.19
CA GLU A 279 9.92 50.36 1.42
C GLU A 279 8.46 49.99 1.76
N LEU A 280 8.33 49.15 2.79
CA LEU A 280 7.28 49.32 3.80
C LEU A 280 7.94 49.21 5.18
N GLU A 281 8.28 50.37 5.72
CA GLU A 281 8.53 50.57 7.15
C GLU A 281 7.24 50.38 7.96
N LYS A 282 7.44 49.82 9.17
CA LYS A 282 6.62 49.93 10.38
C LYS A 282 5.31 49.12 10.40
N ILE A 283 5.28 48.08 11.26
CA ILE A 283 4.45 48.03 12.49
C ILE A 283 4.61 46.65 13.21
N TYR A 284 4.85 46.73 14.52
CA TYR A 284 4.96 45.72 15.61
C TYR A 284 6.31 45.01 15.89
N PRO A 285 6.85 45.14 17.12
CA PRO A 285 8.00 44.35 17.57
C PRO A 285 7.53 42.97 18.05
N LEU A 286 7.90 41.90 17.33
CA LEU A 286 7.92 40.56 17.92
C LEU A 286 9.18 40.45 18.79
N LYS A 287 8.99 40.24 20.09
CA LYS A 287 10.07 39.77 20.98
C LYS A 287 10.54 38.42 20.47
N GLU A 288 11.82 38.33 20.10
CA GLU A 288 12.50 37.06 19.91
C GLU A 288 12.42 36.24 21.21
N PRO A 289 12.11 34.93 21.15
CA PRO A 289 12.34 34.08 22.28
C PRO A 289 13.86 33.96 22.46
N VAL A 290 14.35 34.50 23.57
CA VAL A 290 15.70 34.26 24.08
C VAL A 290 15.86 32.74 24.25
N VAL A 291 16.48 32.09 23.27
CA VAL A 291 16.94 30.70 23.40
C VAL A 291 18.20 30.74 24.26
N LYS A 292 18.00 30.69 25.58
CA LYS A 292 19.07 30.27 26.49
C LYS A 292 19.32 28.79 26.22
N LYS A 293 20.49 28.49 25.65
CA LYS A 293 21.07 27.15 25.73
C LYS A 293 21.49 26.91 27.18
N GLU A 294 20.60 26.34 27.97
CA GLU A 294 20.98 25.61 29.17
C GLU A 294 21.12 24.13 28.76
N GLU A 295 22.37 23.70 28.58
CA GLU A 295 22.72 22.28 28.61
C GLU A 295 22.49 21.77 30.04
N ASN A 296 21.28 21.29 30.30
CA ASN A 296 21.01 20.41 31.44
C ASN A 296 20.82 18.99 30.91
N THR A 297 21.91 18.24 30.87
CA THR A 297 21.91 16.78 30.77
C THR A 297 21.52 16.17 32.12
N GLU A 298 20.22 16.25 32.46
CA GLU A 298 19.60 15.21 33.28
C GLU A 298 18.86 14.29 32.29
N GLU A 299 19.41 13.10 32.07
CA GLU A 299 18.67 12.01 31.42
C GLU A 299 17.50 11.64 32.32
N GLU A 300 16.38 12.35 32.15
CA GLU A 300 15.08 11.97 32.68
C GLU A 300 14.82 10.52 32.25
N LYS A 301 14.89 9.59 33.21
CA LYS A 301 14.42 8.21 33.03
C LYS A 301 12.95 8.28 32.63
N LYS A 302 12.68 8.29 31.33
CA LYS A 302 11.32 8.19 30.78
C LYS A 302 10.75 6.87 31.25
N GLU A 303 9.82 6.95 32.20
CA GLU A 303 9.06 5.82 32.73
C GLU A 303 8.39 5.11 31.54
N THR A 304 8.90 3.94 31.17
CA THR A 304 8.35 3.15 30.07
C THR A 304 7.07 2.48 30.54
N LEU A 305 5.95 2.88 29.95
CA LEU A 305 4.65 2.22 30.15
C LEU A 305 4.73 0.72 29.85
N THR A 306 4.06 -0.06 30.69
CA THR A 306 3.77 -1.46 30.40
C THR A 306 2.86 -1.57 29.16
N PRO A 307 2.89 -2.71 28.43
CA PRO A 307 1.99 -2.94 27.30
C PRO A 307 0.50 -2.81 27.66
N GLU A 308 0.11 -3.21 28.86
CA GLU A 308 -1.27 -3.14 29.37
C GLU A 308 -1.72 -1.70 29.59
N GLU A 309 -0.87 -0.86 30.18
CA GLU A 309 -1.15 0.57 30.36
C GLU A 309 -1.22 1.30 29.01
N LEU A 310 -0.31 0.98 28.09
CA LEU A 310 -0.34 1.55 26.74
C LEU A 310 -1.65 1.18 26.02
N LYS A 311 -2.07 -0.09 26.11
CA LYS A 311 -3.34 -0.55 25.54
C LYS A 311 -4.52 0.20 26.15
N LYS A 312 -4.54 0.37 27.47
CA LYS A 312 -5.58 1.11 28.19
C LYS A 312 -5.69 2.56 27.70
N GLU A 313 -4.57 3.26 27.53
CA GLU A 313 -4.56 4.62 26.98
C GLU A 313 -5.10 4.68 25.54
N ILE A 314 -4.72 3.71 24.70
CA ILE A 314 -5.22 3.61 23.32
C ILE A 314 -6.74 3.40 23.29
N ASP A 315 -7.25 2.52 24.14
CA ASP A 315 -8.68 2.19 24.21
C ASP A 315 -9.50 3.38 24.73
N GLU A 316 -8.99 4.14 25.70
CA GLU A 316 -9.63 5.37 26.19
C GLU A 316 -9.77 6.42 25.07
N VAL A 317 -8.67 6.72 24.36
CA VAL A 317 -8.68 7.69 23.24
C VAL A 317 -9.62 7.24 22.11
N ASN A 318 -9.58 5.96 21.73
CA ASN A 318 -10.47 5.42 20.70
C ASN A 318 -11.94 5.48 21.11
N THR A 319 -12.26 5.20 22.37
CA THR A 319 -13.64 5.20 22.88
C THR A 319 -14.23 6.60 22.83
N VAL A 320 -13.48 7.62 23.29
CA VAL A 320 -13.92 9.02 23.26
C VAL A 320 -14.10 9.48 21.81
N PHE A 321 -13.13 9.21 20.94
CA PHE A 321 -13.22 9.56 19.52
C PHE A 321 -14.45 8.95 18.83
N ASN A 322 -14.62 7.62 18.93
CA ASN A 322 -15.71 6.93 18.24
C ASN A 322 -17.08 7.38 18.75
N THR A 323 -17.22 7.62 20.06
CA THR A 323 -18.47 8.07 20.67
C THR A 323 -18.87 9.45 20.14
N ARG A 324 -17.94 10.42 20.19
CA ARG A 324 -18.21 11.81 19.75
C ARG A 324 -18.35 11.91 18.23
N TYR A 325 -17.50 11.23 17.48
CA TYR A 325 -17.51 11.25 16.02
C TYR A 325 -18.84 10.71 15.46
N LYS A 326 -19.36 9.60 16.01
CA LYS A 326 -20.64 9.00 15.60
C LYS A 326 -21.83 9.94 15.85
N LYS A 327 -21.79 10.70 16.95
CA LYS A 327 -22.81 11.69 17.28
C LYS A 327 -22.63 13.04 16.57
N LYS A 328 -21.54 13.22 15.82
CA LYS A 328 -21.13 14.48 15.19
C LYS A 328 -20.88 15.61 16.21
N GLU A 329 -20.50 15.26 17.44
CA GLU A 329 -20.18 16.17 18.55
C GLU A 329 -18.70 16.58 18.49
N TYR A 330 -18.31 17.30 17.43
CA TYR A 330 -16.90 17.57 17.13
C TYR A 330 -16.27 18.58 18.09
N LYS A 331 -17.02 19.57 18.57
CA LYS A 331 -16.49 20.59 19.51
C LYS A 331 -16.30 19.99 20.90
N GLU A 332 -17.24 19.17 21.33
CA GLU A 332 -17.22 18.44 22.58
C GLU A 332 -16.03 17.49 22.63
N PHE A 333 -15.72 16.82 21.51
CA PHE A 333 -14.49 16.03 21.40
C PHE A 333 -13.23 16.86 21.64
N LEU A 334 -13.14 18.08 21.09
CA LEU A 334 -11.95 18.92 21.26
C LEU A 334 -11.74 19.29 22.73
N THR A 335 -12.82 19.60 23.45
CA THR A 335 -12.79 19.83 24.90
C THR A 335 -12.37 18.57 25.67
N ASP A 336 -12.93 17.41 25.34
CA ASP A 336 -12.55 16.13 25.97
C ASP A 336 -11.08 15.79 25.70
N ALA A 337 -10.59 16.07 24.49
CA ALA A 337 -9.21 15.82 24.07
C ALA A 337 -8.20 16.66 24.87
N GLU A 338 -8.51 17.91 25.21
CA GLU A 338 -7.65 18.73 26.08
C GLU A 338 -7.55 18.18 27.52
N SER A 339 -8.61 17.56 28.01
CA SER A 339 -8.60 16.89 29.31
C SER A 339 -7.82 15.57 29.26
N LEU A 340 -8.00 14.79 28.17
CA LEU A 340 -7.30 13.53 27.96
C LEU A 340 -5.80 13.73 27.76
N SER A 341 -5.37 14.73 27.00
CA SER A 341 -3.95 14.95 26.70
C SER A 341 -3.09 15.14 27.96
N LYS A 342 -3.66 15.71 29.02
CA LYS A 342 -3.00 15.91 30.32
C LYS A 342 -2.80 14.61 31.11
N LYS A 343 -3.56 13.56 30.79
CA LYS A 343 -3.53 12.27 31.49
C LYS A 343 -2.65 11.24 30.79
N LEU A 344 -2.48 11.38 29.47
CA LEU A 344 -1.73 10.44 28.64
C LEU A 344 -0.24 10.52 28.94
N LYS A 345 0.36 9.39 29.30
CA LYS A 345 1.80 9.25 29.50
C LYS A 345 2.52 8.91 28.20
N SER A 346 1.88 8.20 27.28
CA SER A 346 2.51 7.75 26.03
C SER A 346 2.56 8.86 24.97
N ASN A 347 3.77 9.23 24.53
CA ASN A 347 3.92 10.12 23.38
C ASN A 347 3.22 9.58 22.12
N PHE A 348 3.25 8.26 21.89
CA PHE A 348 2.54 7.66 20.75
C PHE A 348 1.03 7.88 20.84
N VAL A 349 0.43 7.73 22.04
CA VAL A 349 -1.02 7.92 22.22
C VAL A 349 -1.39 9.41 22.18
N GLN A 350 -0.53 10.30 22.67
CA GLN A 350 -0.70 11.74 22.51
C GLN A 350 -0.73 12.14 21.03
N LYS A 351 0.17 11.60 20.20
CA LYS A 351 0.16 11.85 18.74
C LYS A 351 -1.07 11.26 18.06
N LYS A 352 -1.58 10.13 18.55
CA LYS A 352 -2.86 9.57 18.09
C LYS A 352 -4.04 10.49 18.42
N LEU A 353 -4.10 11.02 19.63
CA LEU A 353 -5.12 11.98 20.04
C LEU A 353 -5.04 13.26 19.20
N LEU A 354 -3.84 13.76 18.94
CA LEU A 354 -3.60 14.93 18.10
C LEU A 354 -4.06 14.72 16.65
N PHE A 355 -3.83 13.54 16.08
CA PHE A 355 -4.37 13.16 14.78
C PHE A 355 -5.91 13.19 14.77
N TYR A 356 -6.56 12.68 15.82
CA TYR A 356 -8.02 12.77 15.94
C TYR A 356 -8.54 14.20 16.11
N GLN A 357 -7.82 15.08 16.82
CA GLN A 357 -8.14 16.51 16.87
C GLN A 357 -8.06 17.15 15.47
N ALA A 358 -7.06 16.78 14.66
CA ALA A 358 -6.95 17.24 13.27
C ALA A 358 -8.17 16.81 12.43
N VAL A 359 -8.64 15.56 12.59
CA VAL A 359 -9.87 15.07 11.94
C VAL A 359 -11.08 15.93 12.34
N MET A 360 -11.23 16.28 13.62
CA MET A 360 -12.36 17.10 14.09
C MET A 360 -12.29 18.53 13.55
N TYR A 361 -11.13 19.16 13.57
CA TYR A 361 -10.96 20.50 12.98
C TYR A 361 -11.27 20.51 11.49
N TYR A 362 -10.86 19.47 10.75
CA TYR A 362 -11.24 19.31 9.35
C TYR A 362 -12.77 19.21 9.18
N ARG A 363 -13.46 18.45 10.02
CA ARG A 363 -14.94 18.34 10.01
C ARG A 363 -15.65 19.65 10.35
N LEU A 364 -15.05 20.47 11.20
CA LEU A 364 -15.51 21.82 11.54
C LEU A 364 -15.13 22.88 10.49
N ASN A 365 -14.51 22.49 9.38
CA ASN A 365 -14.00 23.38 8.33
C ASN A 365 -12.89 24.34 8.81
N GLU A 366 -12.21 24.03 9.91
CA GLU A 366 -11.09 24.79 10.47
C GLU A 366 -9.74 24.28 9.94
N LYS A 367 -9.56 24.30 8.62
CA LYS A 367 -8.44 23.66 7.90
C LYS A 367 -7.05 24.10 8.37
N LYS A 368 -6.87 25.38 8.71
CA LYS A 368 -5.57 25.91 9.19
C LYS A 368 -5.12 25.18 10.46
N LYS A 369 -6.03 24.95 11.40
CA LYS A 369 -5.74 24.22 12.63
C LYS A 369 -5.50 22.74 12.36
N ALA A 370 -6.32 22.12 11.51
CA ALA A 370 -6.12 20.74 11.10
C ALA A 370 -4.74 20.51 10.45
N LYS A 371 -4.29 21.45 9.60
CA LYS A 371 -2.97 21.40 8.97
C LYS A 371 -1.83 21.47 9.99
N LEU A 372 -1.90 22.42 10.93
CA LEU A 372 -0.88 22.57 11.98
C LEU A 372 -0.72 21.27 12.79
N MET A 373 -1.83 20.65 13.19
CA MET A 373 -1.80 19.38 13.90
C MET A 373 -1.20 18.24 13.06
N ILE A 374 -1.50 18.19 11.76
CA ILE A 374 -0.93 17.18 10.87
C ILE A 374 0.57 17.33 10.71
N GLU A 375 1.10 18.55 10.59
CA GLU A 375 2.55 18.76 10.54
C GLU A 375 3.24 18.30 11.84
N GLU A 376 2.61 18.57 12.99
CA GLU A 376 3.14 18.11 14.27
C GLU A 376 3.10 16.58 14.41
N VAL A 377 2.06 15.93 13.90
CA VAL A 377 1.96 14.46 13.84
C VAL A 377 3.02 13.87 12.90
N LYS A 378 3.29 14.50 11.75
CA LYS A 378 4.30 14.06 10.77
C LYS A 378 5.72 14.09 11.30
N ALA A 379 6.01 14.97 12.27
CA ALA A 379 7.31 15.03 12.91
C ALA A 379 7.63 13.79 13.78
N ASP A 380 6.61 13.04 14.21
CA ASP A 380 6.81 11.83 15.02
C ASP A 380 7.04 10.58 14.15
N LYS A 381 8.30 10.12 14.12
CA LYS A 381 8.73 8.96 13.31
C LYS A 381 8.00 7.67 13.69
N ILE A 382 7.72 7.45 14.98
CA ILE A 382 7.10 6.21 15.46
C ILE A 382 5.64 6.20 15.05
N PHE A 383 4.91 7.28 15.27
CA PHE A 383 3.52 7.41 14.87
C PHE A 383 3.36 7.26 13.35
N MET A 384 4.22 7.93 12.57
CA MET A 384 4.21 7.85 11.11
C MET A 384 4.52 6.45 10.58
N LYS A 385 5.37 5.67 11.25
CA LYS A 385 5.65 4.28 10.85
C LYS A 385 4.36 3.43 10.76
N TYR A 386 3.39 3.67 11.64
CA TYR A 386 2.17 2.86 11.74
C TYR A 386 0.92 3.52 11.11
N ASN A 387 0.91 4.84 10.90
CA ASN A 387 -0.30 5.58 10.48
C ASN A 387 -0.08 6.47 9.24
N LYS A 388 0.97 6.21 8.44
CA LYS A 388 1.34 7.04 7.28
C LYS A 388 0.19 7.23 6.30
N LYS A 389 -0.57 6.18 5.99
CA LYS A 389 -1.63 6.20 4.97
C LYS A 389 -2.76 7.15 5.38
N GLU A 390 -3.19 7.07 6.63
CA GLU A 390 -4.29 7.84 7.21
C GLU A 390 -3.91 9.33 7.31
N VAL A 391 -2.69 9.63 7.77
CA VAL A 391 -2.16 11.00 7.88
C VAL A 391 -2.10 11.66 6.50
N LEU A 392 -1.49 11.00 5.51
CA LEU A 392 -1.38 11.53 4.15
C LEU A 392 -2.74 11.70 3.46
N LEU A 393 -3.70 10.81 3.74
CA LEU A 393 -5.06 10.92 3.22
C LEU A 393 -5.78 12.15 3.78
N LEU A 394 -5.65 12.42 5.08
CA LEU A 394 -6.24 13.61 5.70
C LEU A 394 -5.55 14.89 5.21
N GLU A 395 -4.22 14.89 5.09
CA GLU A 395 -3.44 16.01 4.55
C GLU A 395 -3.92 16.40 3.15
N ARG A 396 -4.07 15.43 2.24
CA ARG A 396 -4.61 15.65 0.89
C ARG A 396 -6.01 16.27 0.94
N LYS A 397 -6.91 15.73 1.78
CA LYS A 397 -8.27 16.27 1.95
C LYS A 397 -8.29 17.71 2.47
N ILE A 398 -7.32 18.09 3.30
CA ILE A 398 -7.16 19.47 3.78
C ILE A 398 -6.70 20.40 2.65
N GLN A 399 -5.92 19.90 1.69
CA GLN A 399 -5.40 20.67 0.55
C GLN A 399 -6.39 20.82 -0.62
N ASP A 400 -7.24 19.82 -0.88
CA ASP A 400 -8.12 19.74 -2.06
C ASP A 400 -9.34 20.70 -2.05
N LYS A 401 -9.44 21.63 -1.10
CA LYS A 401 -10.55 22.58 -0.96
C LYS A 401 -10.07 23.91 -0.39
#